data_AF-A0A9W7DAP2-F1
#
_entry.id   AF-A0A9W7DAP2-F1
#
_cell.length_a   1.000
_cell.length_b   1.000
_cell.length_c   1.000
_cell.angle_alpha   90.00
_cell.angle_beta   90.00
_cell.angle_gamma   90.00
#
_symmetry.space_group_name_H-M   'P 1'
#
loop_
_entity.id
_entity.type
_entity.pdbx_description
1 polymer ?
#
loop_
_entity_poly.entity_id
_entity_poly.type
_entity_poly.pdbx_seq_one_letter_code
_entity_poly.pdbx_strand_id
1 'polypeptide(L)' 'MVLTVSKLNDHRWSREKKDYEVLVSWRGLESIEDSWESTQQLRNDIPVLLMQYVEGTEDPKFVQHLNRVSKRKAHTG' A
#
# COMPACT_ATOMS: atom_id res chain seq x y z
N MET A 1 0.19 -9.21 17.06
CA MET A 1 -1.27 -9.18 16.84
C MET A 1 -1.51 -8.94 15.35
N VAL A 2 -2.51 -9.58 14.75
CA VAL A 2 -2.87 -9.36 13.33
C VAL A 2 -4.14 -8.52 13.30
N LEU A 3 -4.06 -7.29 12.78
CA LEU A 3 -5.21 -6.41 12.61
C LEU A 3 -5.81 -6.61 11.22
N THR A 4 -7.14 -6.54 11.13
CA THR A 4 -7.83 -6.61 9.84
C THR A 4 -7.94 -5.22 9.24
N VAL A 5 -7.60 -5.07 7.97
CA VAL A 5 -7.78 -3.80 7.25
C VAL A 5 -9.26 -3.52 7.03
N SER A 6 -9.68 -2.30 7.35
CA SER A 6 -11.00 -1.77 7.02
C SER A 6 -10.99 -1.14 5.64
N LYS A 7 -10.05 -0.22 5.39
CA LYS A 7 -9.95 0.55 4.15
C LYS A 7 -8.54 1.11 3.92
N LEU A 8 -8.19 1.33 2.65
CA LEU A 8 -7.04 2.13 2.23
C LEU A 8 -7.55 3.53 1.82
N ASN A 9 -7.04 4.58 2.47
CA ASN A 9 -7.60 5.93 2.39
C ASN A 9 -6.82 6.86 1.46
N ASP A 10 -5.50 6.85 1.55
CA ASP A 10 -4.64 7.81 0.87
C ASP A 10 -3.24 7.21 0.63
N HIS A 11 -2.44 7.83 -0.23
CA HIS A 11 -1.08 7.42 -0.53
C HIS A 11 -0.13 8.62 -0.58
N ARG A 12 1.13 8.42 -0.17
CA ARG A 12 2.15 9.47 -0.21
C ARG A 12 3.53 8.92 -0.52
N TRP A 13 4.38 9.74 -1.12
CA TRP A 13 5.80 9.43 -1.27
C TRP A 13 6.56 9.73 0.03
N SER A 14 7.17 8.70 0.62
CA SER A 14 8.10 8.86 1.74
C SER A 14 9.52 9.02 1.21
N ARG A 15 10.08 10.23 1.34
CA ARG A 15 11.47 10.51 0.93
C ARG A 15 12.49 9.72 1.74
N GLU A 16 12.19 9.50 3.02
CA GLU A 16 13.04 8.74 3.94
C GLU A 16 13.12 7.27 3.52
N LYS A 17 11.96 6.64 3.29
CA LYS A 17 11.90 5.23 2.88
C LYS A 17 12.20 5.01 1.40
N LYS A 18 12.21 6.09 0.59
CA LYS A 18 12.28 6.06 -0.88
C LYS A 18 11.25 5.09 -1.46
N ASP A 19 10.07 5.08 -0.85
CA ASP A 19 8.94 4.22 -1.19
C ASP A 19 7.64 5.00 -0.98
N TYR A 20 6.56 4.50 -1.56
CA TYR A 20 5.23 4.97 -1.21
C TYR A 20 4.75 4.33 0.09
N GLU A 21 3.96 5.10 0.83
CA GLU A 21 3.18 4.65 1.98
C GLU A 21 1.69 4.83 1.66
N VAL A 22 0.85 4.00 2.28
CA VAL A 22 -0.61 4.08 2.16
C VAL A 22 -1.20 4.21 3.56
N LEU A 23 -2.16 5.11 3.72
CA LEU A 23 -2.90 5.29 4.96
C LEU A 23 -3.93 4.17 5.10
N VAL A 24 -3.79 3.37 6.14
CA VAL A 24 -4.63 2.20 6.44
C VAL A 24 -5.52 2.50 7.63
N SER A 25 -6.84 2.33 7.45
CA SER A 25 -7.77 2.22 8.57
C SER A 25 -7.96 0.77 8.98
N TRP A 26 -8.01 0.55 10.29
CA TRP A 26 -8.13 -0.77 10.88
C TRP A 26 -9.57 -1.07 11.30
N ARG A 27 -10.00 -2.32 11.10
CA ARG A 27 -11.35 -2.75 11.47
C ARG A 27 -11.51 -2.74 12.99
N GLY A 28 -12.55 -2.06 13.46
CA GLY A 28 -12.90 -1.99 14.88
C GLY A 28 -12.07 -0.99 15.68
N LEU A 29 -11.20 -0.21 15.02
CA LEU A 29 -10.44 0.88 15.62
C LEU A 29 -10.93 2.24 15.09
N GLU A 30 -10.69 3.28 15.89
CA GLU A 30 -11.00 4.65 15.51
C GLU A 30 -9.93 5.20 14.55
N SER A 31 -10.24 6.27 13.82
CA SER A 31 -9.33 6.85 12.82
C SER A 31 -8.02 7.41 13.41
N ILE A 32 -7.95 7.61 14.73
CA ILE A 32 -6.70 7.98 15.41
C ILE A 32 -5.66 6.85 15.35
N GLU A 33 -6.11 5.61 15.19
CA GLU A 33 -5.26 4.43 15.02
C GLU A 33 -4.88 4.21 13.54
N ASP A 34 -5.36 5.04 12.61
CA ASP A 34 -4.94 4.95 11.21
C ASP A 34 -3.42 5.12 11.10
N SER A 35 -2.81 4.35 10.22
CA SER A 35 -1.34 4.29 10.13
C SER A 35 -0.85 4.31 8.69
N TRP A 36 0.31 4.92 8.48
CA TRP A 36 0.99 4.94 7.18
C TRP A 36 1.88 3.70 7.04
N GLU A 37 1.40 2.74 6.26
CA GLU A 37 2.08 1.47 6.03
C GLU A 37 2.86 1.50 4.71
N SER A 38 4.03 0.85 4.68
CA SER A 38 4.85 0.79 3.47
C SER A 38 4.18 -0.07 2.39
N THR A 39 4.29 0.33 1.12
CA THR A 39 3.75 -0.51 0.03
C THR A 39 4.46 -1.85 -0.10
N GLN A 40 5.70 -1.96 0.37
CA GLN A 40 6.40 -3.24 0.46
C GLN A 40 5.68 -4.22 1.41
N GLN A 41 5.32 -3.76 2.61
CA GLN A 41 4.61 -4.57 3.60
C GLN A 41 3.20 -4.91 3.12
N LEU A 42 2.44 -3.92 2.65
CA LEU A 42 1.08 -4.14 2.15
C LEU A 42 1.02 -5.09 0.95
N ARG A 43 2.05 -5.12 0.10
CA ARG A 43 2.13 -6.10 -1.00
C ARG A 43 2.26 -7.54 -0.49
N ASN A 44 2.88 -7.75 0.67
CA ASN A 44 2.99 -9.09 1.25
C ASN A 44 1.71 -9.46 2.01
N ASP A 45 1.14 -8.50 2.76
CA ASP A 45 0.04 -8.78 3.68
C ASP A 45 -1.34 -8.77 2.99
N ILE A 46 -1.57 -7.82 2.08
CA ILE A 46 -2.87 -7.57 1.43
C ILE A 46 -2.74 -7.24 -0.07
N PRO A 47 -2.02 -8.04 -0.88
CA PRO A 47 -1.73 -7.73 -2.29
C PRO A 47 -2.96 -7.41 -3.14
N VAL A 48 -4.05 -8.17 -2.96
CA VAL A 48 -5.29 -7.98 -3.74
C VAL A 48 -5.92 -6.63 -3.44
N LEU A 49 -6.04 -6.26 -2.15
CA LEU A 49 -6.66 -5.00 -1.75
C LEU A 49 -5.80 -3.80 -2.18
N LEU A 50 -4.47 -3.93 -2.09
CA LEU A 50 -3.55 -2.90 -2.58
C LEU A 50 -3.72 -2.69 -4.10
N MET A 51 -3.79 -3.76 -4.90
CA MET A 51 -3.96 -3.63 -6.35
C MET A 51 -5.30 -3.00 -6.74
N GLN A 52 -6.40 -3.36 -6.05
CA GLN A 52 -7.70 -2.73 -6.27
C GLN A 52 -7.69 -1.23 -5.96
N TYR A 53 -7.01 -0.81 -4.88
CA TYR A 53 -6.85 0.60 -4.55
C TYR A 53 -6.07 1.36 -5.63
N VAL A 54 -5.05 0.72 -6.21
CA VAL A 54 -4.20 1.31 -7.26
C VAL A 54 -4.95 1.46 -8.58
N GLU A 55 -5.79 0.50 -8.95
CA GLU A 55 -6.65 0.57 -10.14
C GLU A 55 -7.64 1.74 -10.09
N GLY A 56 -8.07 2.14 -8.89
CA GLY A 56 -8.94 3.30 -8.68
C GLY A 56 -8.23 4.64 -8.54
N THR A 57 -6.90 4.68 -8.63
CA THR A 57 -6.09 5.89 -8.40
C THR A 57 -5.66 6.56 -9.71
N GLU A 58 -5.79 7.89 -9.78
CA GLU A 58 -5.35 8.69 -10.93
C GLU A 58 -3.91 9.23 -10.81
N ASP A 59 -3.14 8.92 -9.75
CA ASP A 59 -1.72 9.28 -9.61
C ASP A 59 -0.82 8.33 -10.45
N PRO A 60 -0.30 8.78 -11.61
CA PRO A 60 0.49 7.92 -12.48
C PRO A 60 1.83 7.53 -11.86
N LYS A 61 2.39 8.33 -10.95
CA LYS A 61 3.68 8.04 -10.30
C LYS A 61 3.54 6.89 -9.33
N PHE A 62 2.48 6.89 -8.54
CA PHE A 62 2.15 5.79 -7.63
C PHE A 62 1.89 4.49 -8.39
N VAL A 63 1.04 4.53 -9.42
CA VAL A 63 0.73 3.37 -10.28
C VAL A 63 1.99 2.82 -10.94
N GLN A 64 2.84 3.69 -11.51
CA GLN A 64 4.10 3.27 -12.14
C GLN A 64 5.08 2.65 -11.13
N HIS A 65 5.18 3.21 -9.93
CA HIS A 65 6.05 2.71 -8.88
C HIS A 65 5.68 1.27 -8.50
N LEU A 66 4.39 1.00 -8.25
CA LEU A 66 3.94 -0.34 -7.89
C LEU A 66 4.06 -1.35 -9.03
N ASN A 67 3.78 -0.94 -10.27
CA ASN A 67 3.97 -1.79 -11.44
C ASN A 67 5.44 -2.18 -11.67
N ARG A 68 6.39 -1.27 -11.42
CA ARG A 68 7.82 -1.54 -11.52
C ARG A 68 8.29 -2.54 -10.46
N VAL A 69 7.78 -2.43 -9.24
CA VAL A 69 8.17 -3.35 -8.16
C VAL A 69 7.58 -4.75 -8.37
N SER A 70 6.36 -4.87 -8.91
CA SER A 70 5.75 -6.17 -9.23
C SER A 70 6.52 -6.96 -10.29
N LYS A 71 7.12 -6.29 -11.29
CA LYS A 71 7.96 -6.95 -12.31
C LYS A 71 9.30 -7.49 -11.76
N ARG A 72 9.84 -6.90 -10.69
CA ARG A 72 11.13 -7.32 -10.11
C ARG A 72 11.05 -8.64 -9.35
N LYS A 73 9.89 -9.00 -8.76
CA LYS A 73 9.70 -10.30 -8.08
C LYS A 73 9.53 -11.49 -9.05
N ALA A 74 9.18 -11.25 -10.32
CA ALA A 74 8.89 -12.32 -11.29
C ALA A 74 10.13 -12.84 -12.06
N HIS A 75 11.32 -12.27 -11.83
CA HIS A 75 12.57 -12.64 -12.53
C HIS A 75 13.63 -13.26 -11.60
N THR A 76 13.23 -13.67 -10.39
CA THR A 76 14.09 -14.40 -9.44
C THR A 76 13.36 -15.68 -9.05
N GLY A 77 13.46 -16.69 -9.92
CA GLY A 77 12.90 -18.02 -9.76
C GLY A 77 13.56 -18.93 -10.78
#